data_AF-A0A9X8VGJ8-F1
#
_entry.id   AF-A0A9X8VGJ8-F1
#
_cell.length_a   1.000
_cell.length_b   1.000
_cell.length_c   1.000
_cell.angle_alpha   90.00
_cell.angle_beta   90.00
_cell.angle_gamma   90.00
#
_symmetry.space_group_name_H-M   'P 1'
#
loop_
_entity.id
_entity.type
_entity.pdbx_description
1 polymer ?
#
loop_
_entity_poly.entity_id
_entity_poly.type
_entity_poly.pdbx_seq_one_letter_code
_entity_poly.pdbx_strand_id
1 'polypeptide(L)'
;MAYTTFSQTKNDQLQEPMFFGQSVNVARFDQQKHEIFEKLIEKQLSFFWRPEEVDVSRDRIDYQALPEHEKHIFISNLKYQTLLDS
;
A
#
# COMPACT_ATOMS: atom_id res chain seq x y z
N MET A 1 -7.28 -26.69 -5.21
CA MET A 1 -8.60 -26.05 -5.28
C MET A 1 -8.55 -24.99 -6.36
N ALA A 2 -9.54 -24.91 -7.25
CA ALA A 2 -9.62 -23.82 -8.22
C ALA A 2 -10.00 -22.52 -7.50
N TYR A 3 -9.44 -21.39 -7.94
CA TYR A 3 -9.81 -20.07 -7.43
C TYR A 3 -11.29 -19.78 -7.71
N THR A 4 -11.99 -19.17 -6.74
CA THR A 4 -13.35 -18.65 -6.90
C THR A 4 -13.43 -17.24 -6.33
N THR A 5 -14.13 -16.34 -7.02
CA THR A 5 -14.37 -14.98 -6.54
C THR A 5 -15.36 -14.94 -5.37
N PHE A 6 -16.26 -15.93 -5.28
CA PHE A 6 -17.22 -16.04 -4.18
C PHE A 6 -17.48 -17.52 -3.86
N SER A 7 -17.01 -17.98 -2.71
CA SER A 7 -17.27 -19.34 -2.24
C SER A 7 -18.68 -19.44 -1.61
N GLN A 8 -19.50 -20.37 -2.11
CA GLN A 8 -20.85 -20.61 -1.60
C GLN A 8 -20.86 -21.42 -0.29
N THR A 9 -19.74 -22.04 0.08
CA THR A 9 -19.62 -22.81 1.32
C THR A 9 -19.58 -21.88 2.52
N LYS A 10 -20.50 -22.08 3.47
CA LYS A 10 -20.48 -21.38 4.77
C LYS A 10 -19.31 -21.91 5.61
N ASN A 11 -18.35 -21.05 5.92
CA ASN A 11 -17.19 -21.36 6.75
C ASN A 11 -17.07 -20.39 7.94
N ASP A 12 -16.29 -20.77 8.95
CA ASP A 12 -15.92 -19.88 10.06
C ASP A 12 -14.59 -19.18 9.75
N GLN A 13 -14.70 -17.89 9.41
CA GLN A 13 -13.58 -17.05 9.00
C GLN A 13 -12.55 -16.85 10.13
N LEU A 14 -12.91 -17.06 11.40
CA LEU A 14 -11.98 -16.96 12.53
C LEU A 14 -11.07 -18.19 12.67
N GLN A 15 -11.41 -19.31 12.01
CA GLN A 15 -10.64 -20.55 12.07
C GLN A 15 -9.77 -20.77 10.83
N GLU A 16 -10.08 -20.14 9.69
CA GLU A 16 -9.30 -20.26 8.45
C GLU A 16 -7.82 -19.85 8.61
N PRO A 17 -6.86 -20.55 8.00
CA PRO A 17 -5.49 -20.06 7.91
C PRO A 17 -5.43 -18.75 7.09
N MET A 18 -4.41 -17.91 7.35
CA MET A 18 -4.24 -16.64 6.61
C MET A 18 -4.10 -16.85 5.09
N PHE A 19 -3.49 -17.97 4.70
CA PHE A 19 -3.21 -18.29 3.30
C PHE A 19 -3.67 -19.71 2.99
N PHE A 20 -4.02 -19.95 1.72
CA PHE A 20 -4.35 -21.26 1.17
C PHE A 20 -5.60 -21.95 1.78
N GLY A 21 -6.40 -21.22 2.58
CA GLY A 21 -7.73 -21.64 3.03
C GLY A 21 -8.80 -21.40 1.96
N GLN A 22 -10.07 -21.39 2.37
CA GLN A 22 -11.17 -21.06 1.48
C GLN A 22 -11.11 -19.58 1.05
N SER A 23 -11.36 -19.28 -0.24
CA SER A 23 -11.46 -17.90 -0.73
C SER A 23 -12.56 -17.12 0.01
N VAL A 24 -12.30 -15.85 0.30
CA VAL A 24 -13.23 -14.96 1.02
C VAL A 24 -14.55 -14.85 0.25
N ASN A 25 -15.67 -14.95 0.97
CA ASN A 25 -17.03 -14.79 0.45
C ASN A 25 -17.61 -13.44 0.84
N VAL A 26 -17.90 -13.22 2.13
CA VAL A 26 -18.39 -11.95 2.68
C VAL A 26 -17.20 -11.13 3.18
N ALA A 27 -17.02 -9.93 2.62
CA ALA A 27 -16.10 -8.93 3.17
C ALA A 27 -16.77 -8.22 4.36
N ARG A 28 -16.36 -8.58 5.58
CA ARG A 28 -16.87 -8.03 6.84
C ARG A 28 -15.71 -7.56 7.72
N PHE A 29 -15.96 -6.56 8.56
CA PHE A 29 -14.93 -5.86 9.36
C PHE A 29 -15.33 -5.71 10.84
N ASP A 30 -16.36 -6.43 11.29
CA ASP A 30 -16.85 -6.40 12.67
C ASP A 30 -16.14 -7.40 13.60
N GLN A 31 -15.41 -8.36 13.04
CA GLN A 31 -14.60 -9.34 13.78
C GLN A 31 -13.39 -9.78 12.94
N GLN A 32 -12.25 -10.02 13.59
CA GLN A 32 -11.01 -10.40 12.92
C GLN A 32 -10.31 -11.57 13.62
N LYS A 33 -9.78 -12.51 12.85
CA LYS A 33 -8.83 -13.52 13.37
C LYS A 33 -7.52 -12.87 13.85
N HIS A 34 -7.08 -11.84 13.13
CA HIS A 34 -5.85 -11.09 13.41
C HIS A 34 -6.17 -9.59 13.37
N GLU A 35 -6.46 -9.00 14.53
CA GLU A 35 -6.83 -7.58 14.69
C GLU A 35 -5.79 -6.59 14.13
N ILE A 36 -4.53 -7.01 13.98
CA ILE A 36 -3.46 -6.14 13.45
C ILE A 36 -3.77 -5.65 12.04
N PHE A 37 -4.43 -6.44 11.20
CA PHE A 37 -4.78 -6.01 9.85
C PHE A 37 -5.87 -4.94 9.86
N GLU A 38 -6.86 -5.02 10.76
CA GLU A 38 -7.85 -3.95 10.94
C GLU A 38 -7.17 -2.65 11.39
N LYS A 39 -6.29 -2.74 12.40
CA LYS A 39 -5.54 -1.58 12.91
C LYS A 39 -4.68 -0.95 11.81
N LEU A 40 -4.05 -1.76 10.95
CA LEU A 40 -3.27 -1.26 9.81
C LEU A 40 -4.17 -0.62 8.74
N ILE A 41 -5.35 -1.17 8.45
CA ILE A 41 -6.32 -0.58 7.51
C ILE A 41 -6.78 0.78 8.01
N GLU A 42 -7.25 0.87 9.25
CA GLU A 42 -7.65 2.14 9.87
C GLU A 42 -6.51 3.16 9.87
N LYS A 43 -5.28 2.71 10.19
CA LYS A 43 -4.12 3.57 10.20
C LYS A 43 -3.76 4.08 8.80
N GLN A 44 -3.79 3.21 7.80
CA GLN A 44 -3.52 3.57 6.41
C GLN A 44 -4.54 4.58 5.88
N LEU A 45 -5.84 4.38 6.19
CA LEU A 45 -6.90 5.32 5.87
C LEU A 45 -6.68 6.67 6.59
N SER A 46 -6.24 6.65 7.85
CA SER A 46 -5.93 7.87 8.61
C SER A 46 -4.76 8.69 8.04
N PHE A 47 -3.90 8.05 7.24
CA PHE A 47 -2.76 8.67 6.56
C PHE A 47 -3.06 9.05 5.12
N PHE A 48 -4.32 9.05 4.69
CA PHE A 48 -4.67 9.51 3.35
C PHE A 48 -4.17 10.95 3.11
N TRP A 49 -3.38 11.11 2.05
CA TRP A 49 -2.86 12.40 1.58
C TRP A 49 -2.84 12.38 0.05
N ARG A 50 -2.85 13.57 -0.57
CA ARG A 50 -2.75 13.68 -2.03
C ARG A 50 -1.45 14.37 -2.43
N PRO A 51 -0.72 13.87 -3.45
CA PRO A 51 0.53 14.49 -3.90
C PRO A 51 0.39 15.96 -4.27
N GLU A 52 -0.73 16.35 -4.87
CA GLU A 52 -0.96 17.74 -5.29
C GLU A 52 -1.15 18.72 -4.12
N GLU A 53 -1.30 18.22 -2.88
CA GLU A 53 -1.40 19.05 -1.68
C GLU A 53 -0.03 19.56 -1.19
N VAL A 54 1.07 19.01 -1.71
CA VAL A 54 2.45 19.41 -1.37
C VAL A 54 3.00 20.33 -2.46
N ASP A 55 3.31 21.58 -2.11
CA ASP A 55 3.95 22.53 -3.03
C ASP A 55 5.43 22.17 -3.25
N VAL A 56 5.76 21.82 -4.50
CA VAL A 56 7.11 21.49 -4.98
C VAL A 56 7.63 22.50 -6.00
N SER A 57 7.05 23.70 -6.05
CA SER A 57 7.40 24.72 -7.05
C SER A 57 8.86 25.19 -6.97
N ARG A 58 9.45 25.18 -5.77
CA ARG A 58 10.86 25.57 -5.54
C ARG A 58 11.86 24.49 -5.92
N ASP A 59 11.50 23.22 -5.82
CA ASP A 59 12.37 22.07 -6.09
C ASP A 59 12.98 22.13 -7.49
N ARG A 60 12.29 22.73 -8.47
CA ARG A 60 12.83 22.93 -9.81
C ARG A 60 14.06 23.85 -9.81
N ILE A 61 14.01 24.96 -9.07
CA ILE A 61 15.12 25.93 -8.99
C ILE A 61 16.27 25.29 -8.22
N ASP A 62 15.96 24.66 -7.10
CA ASP A 62 16.95 24.02 -6.24
C ASP A 62 17.68 22.90 -6.98
N TYR A 63 16.96 22.00 -7.66
CA TYR A 63 17.55 20.94 -8.47
C TYR A 63 18.44 21.47 -9.59
N GLN A 64 18.10 22.62 -10.20
CA GLN A 64 18.96 23.22 -11.23
C GLN A 64 20.24 23.84 -10.67
N ALA A 65 20.19 24.36 -9.43
CA ALA A 65 21.33 24.95 -8.75
C ALA A 65 22.32 23.91 -8.18
N LEU A 66 21.92 22.65 -8.01
CA LEU A 66 22.80 21.59 -7.53
C LEU A 66 24.01 21.35 -8.46
N PRO A 67 25.18 20.98 -7.91
CA PRO A 67 26.27 20.40 -8.69
C PRO A 67 25.84 19.13 -9.43
N GLU A 68 26.49 18.82 -10.56
CA GLU A 68 26.09 17.70 -11.43
C GLU A 68 26.09 16.34 -10.71
N HIS A 69 27.05 16.11 -9.82
CA HIS A 69 27.12 14.87 -9.05
C HIS A 69 25.97 14.74 -8.03
N GLU A 70 25.52 15.85 -7.44
CA GLU A 70 24.36 15.87 -6.53
C GLU A 70 23.06 15.66 -7.30
N LYS A 71 22.92 16.24 -8.51
CA LYS A 71 21.79 15.95 -9.41
C LYS A 71 21.72 14.46 -9.73
N HIS A 72 22.86 13.85 -10.06
CA HIS A 72 22.96 12.42 -10.33
C HIS A 72 22.51 11.57 -9.13
N ILE A 73 22.96 11.90 -7.92
CA ILE A 73 22.55 11.21 -6.69
C ILE A 73 21.03 11.35 -6.48
N PHE A 74 20.51 12.57 -6.54
CA PHE A 74 19.08 12.86 -6.33
C PHE A 74 18.19 12.10 -7.31
N ILE A 75 18.48 12.21 -8.61
CA ILE A 75 17.64 11.59 -9.64
C ILE A 75 17.75 10.07 -9.65
N SER A 76 18.92 9.51 -9.33
CA SER A 76 19.10 8.06 -9.27
C SER A 76 18.33 7.46 -8.11
N ASN A 77 18.32 8.13 -6.95
CA ASN A 77 17.51 7.74 -5.81
C ASN A 77 16.00 7.83 -6.12
N LEU A 78 15.54 8.93 -6.74
CA LEU A 78 14.14 9.09 -7.12
C LEU A 78 13.69 8.04 -8.14
N LYS A 79 14.53 7.71 -9.13
CA LYS A 79 14.26 6.63 -10.09
C LYS A 79 14.11 5.28 -9.40
N TYR A 80 14.95 4.99 -8.41
CA TYR A 80 14.87 3.73 -7.68
C TYR A 80 13.60 3.65 -6.83
N GLN A 81 13.22 4.72 -6.15
CA GLN A 81 11.93 4.82 -5.44
C GLN A 81 10.75 4.58 -6.39
N THR A 82 10.75 5.24 -7.55
CA THR A 82 9.71 5.06 -8.57
C THR A 82 9.65 3.62 -9.08
N LEU A 83 10.81 2.98 -9.31
CA LEU A 83 10.89 1.59 -9.77
C LEU A 83 10.30 0.60 -8.76
N LEU A 84 10.51 0.82 -7.45
CA LEU A 84 10.02 -0.08 -6.40
C LEU A 84 8.51 0.05 -6.18
N ASP A 85 7.92 1.21 -6.45
CA ASP A 85 6.49 1.48 -6.32
C ASP A 85 5.70 1.29 -7.65
N SER A 86 6.37 0.98 -8.77
CA SER A 86 5.76 0.69 -10.09
C SER A 86 5.31 -0.76 -10.21
#